data_AF-A0A0J9SKX5-F1
#
_entry.id   AF-A0A0J9SKX5-F1
#
_cell.length_a   1.000
_cell.length_b   1.000
_cell.length_c   1.000
_cell.angle_alpha   90.00
_cell.angle_beta   90.00
_cell.angle_gamma   90.00
#
_symmetry.space_group_name_H-M   'P 1'
#
loop_
_entity.id
_entity.type
_entity.pdbx_description
1 polymer ?
#
loop_
_entity_poly.entity_id
_entity_poly.type
_entity_poly.pdbx_seq_one_letter_code
_entity_poly.pdbx_strand_id
1 'polypeptide(L)'
;MEKIKCDSLKTMMFSESSSAQDICKEFTLLHESISEYSAKIYTQGKIFSPGDCDFLNYWLNNKLRNSVKDGDKINVTDFYKEIKNKNESFFSDNKNLENNMKNIDPENLKNMELLYDLYDYQQKILDRLLNEVSSEDKETCLYYTKNCYEKYVTAVKRCYGIYDEFCKALKDFKSTYDIVIKQGTEDKYNCKGSDNFQLPEFDAVLQREKTKIMLIQGSTSFLMLILTFPLIYKVKKIILIRD
;
A
#
# COMPACT_ATOMS: atom_id res chain seq x y z
N MET A 1 24.40 -12.28 5.03
CA MET A 1 23.06 -11.86 5.48
C MET A 1 23.02 -12.03 6.98
N GLU A 2 22.69 -10.97 7.71
CA GLU A 2 22.58 -11.04 9.18
C GLU A 2 21.41 -11.97 9.56
N LYS A 3 21.58 -12.82 10.58
CA LYS A 3 20.54 -13.77 10.95
C LYS A 3 19.40 -13.03 11.65
N ILE A 4 18.32 -12.76 10.92
CA ILE A 4 17.09 -12.18 11.45
C ILE A 4 16.47 -13.12 12.50
N LYS A 5 16.19 -12.57 13.66
CA LYS A 5 15.56 -13.23 14.81
C LYS A 5 14.09 -12.84 14.86
N CYS A 6 13.24 -13.68 14.26
CA CYS A 6 11.79 -13.59 14.39
C CYS A 6 11.22 -14.58 15.42
N ASP A 7 12.05 -15.46 15.98
CA ASP A 7 11.59 -16.47 16.94
C ASP A 7 11.19 -15.84 18.29
N SER A 8 10.21 -16.48 18.94
CA SER A 8 9.76 -16.13 20.29
C SER A 8 9.33 -14.66 20.43
N LEU A 9 8.54 -14.15 19.47
CA LEU A 9 7.81 -12.90 19.62
C LEU A 9 6.71 -13.09 20.68
N LYS A 10 6.74 -12.29 21.74
CA LYS A 10 5.91 -12.40 22.95
C LYS A 10 4.60 -11.61 22.84
N THR A 11 4.34 -10.96 21.71
CA THR A 11 3.25 -10.01 21.58
C THR A 11 1.91 -10.70 21.87
N MET A 12 1.19 -10.24 22.89
CA MET A 12 -0.01 -10.87 23.49
C MET A 12 -1.24 -10.91 22.56
N MET A 13 -1.07 -10.56 21.28
CA MET A 13 -2.15 -10.24 20.34
C MET A 13 -2.50 -11.41 19.42
N PHE A 14 -1.58 -12.34 19.24
CA PHE A 14 -1.78 -13.49 18.35
C PHE A 14 -2.35 -14.67 19.11
N SER A 15 -3.35 -15.32 18.52
CA SER A 15 -3.83 -16.62 19.01
C SER A 15 -2.84 -17.75 18.72
N GLU A 16 -1.97 -17.60 17.72
CA GLU A 16 -0.96 -18.58 17.32
C GLU A 16 0.40 -17.90 17.12
N SER A 17 1.46 -18.49 17.68
CA SER A 17 2.81 -17.93 17.62
C SER A 17 3.44 -17.95 16.22
N SER A 18 2.98 -18.83 15.33
CA SER A 18 3.43 -18.93 13.93
C SER A 18 3.11 -17.66 13.13
N SER A 19 1.90 -17.10 13.30
CA SER A 19 1.48 -15.90 12.57
C SER A 19 2.36 -14.69 12.88
N ALA A 20 2.78 -14.51 14.13
CA ALA A 20 3.69 -13.43 14.51
C ALA A 20 5.07 -13.58 13.85
N GLN A 21 5.60 -14.80 13.81
CA GLN A 21 6.90 -15.11 13.22
C GLN A 21 6.90 -14.85 11.71
N ASP A 22 5.84 -15.27 11.02
CA ASP A 22 5.72 -15.11 9.57
C ASP A 22 5.58 -13.63 9.18
N ILE A 23 4.77 -12.86 9.93
CA ILE A 23 4.67 -11.40 9.73
C ILE A 23 6.01 -10.73 9.96
N CYS A 24 6.76 -11.11 11.00
CA CYS A 24 8.09 -10.57 11.23
C CYS A 24 9.04 -10.84 10.05
N LYS A 25 9.09 -12.08 9.55
CA LYS A 25 9.95 -12.45 8.41
C LYS A 25 9.58 -11.65 7.17
N GLU A 26 8.29 -11.61 6.82
CA GLU A 26 7.79 -10.83 5.68
C GLU A 26 8.11 -9.33 5.83
N PHE A 27 7.93 -8.78 7.04
CA PHE A 27 8.23 -7.37 7.31
C PHE A 27 9.72 -7.06 7.17
N THR A 28 10.61 -7.92 7.66
CA THR A 28 12.06 -7.74 7.50
C THR A 28 12.51 -7.79 6.04
N LEU A 29 11.94 -8.70 5.24
CA LEU A 29 12.21 -8.75 3.79
C LEU A 29 11.69 -7.49 3.08
N LEU A 30 10.53 -7.00 3.50
CA LEU A 30 9.96 -5.75 2.99
C LEU A 30 10.87 -4.56 3.28
N HIS A 31 11.30 -4.42 4.53
CA HIS A 31 12.21 -3.39 4.97
C HIS A 31 13.55 -3.44 4.22
N GLU A 32 14.16 -4.62 4.07
CA GLU A 32 15.42 -4.80 3.33
C GLU A 32 15.31 -4.33 1.89
N SER A 33 14.23 -4.74 1.20
CA SER A 33 14.04 -4.42 -0.20
C SER A 33 13.90 -2.91 -0.45
N ILE A 34 13.17 -2.21 0.42
CA ILE A 34 13.06 -0.74 0.41
C ILE A 34 14.42 -0.11 0.69
N SER A 35 15.15 -0.62 1.69
CA SER A 35 16.48 -0.15 2.06
C SER A 35 17.47 -0.24 0.91
N GLU A 36 17.54 -1.39 0.25
CA GLU A 36 18.38 -1.57 -0.93
C GLU A 36 17.96 -0.69 -2.10
N TYR A 37 16.66 -0.46 -2.29
CA TYR A 37 16.17 0.44 -3.33
C TYR A 37 16.60 1.88 -3.03
N SER A 38 16.43 2.35 -1.80
CA SER A 38 16.86 3.67 -1.36
C SER A 38 18.36 3.89 -1.56
N ALA A 39 19.20 2.88 -1.26
CA ALA A 39 20.64 2.94 -1.44
C ALA A 39 21.09 3.05 -2.91
N LYS A 40 20.24 2.61 -3.87
CA LYS A 40 20.51 2.79 -5.30
C LYS A 40 20.19 4.22 -5.77
N ILE A 41 19.23 4.89 -5.14
CA ILE A 41 18.81 6.24 -5.50
C ILE A 41 19.68 7.29 -4.81
N TYR A 42 19.95 7.11 -3.52
CA TYR A 42 20.60 8.11 -2.69
C TYR A 42 22.06 7.72 -2.44
N THR A 43 22.98 8.59 -2.88
CA THR A 43 24.43 8.42 -2.68
C THR A 43 24.85 8.50 -1.21
N GLN A 44 23.98 8.99 -0.33
CA GLN A 44 24.23 9.17 1.10
C GLN A 44 23.85 7.95 1.97
N GLY A 45 23.43 6.84 1.35
CA GLY A 45 23.16 5.58 2.05
C GLY A 45 21.68 5.19 2.08
N LYS A 46 21.36 4.25 2.97
CA LYS A 46 20.04 3.66 3.16
C LYS A 46 19.12 4.62 3.92
N ILE A 47 18.48 5.55 3.22
CA ILE A 47 17.59 6.56 3.82
C ILE A 47 16.16 6.31 3.37
N PHE A 48 15.25 6.11 4.33
CA PHE A 48 13.82 6.03 4.05
C PHE A 48 13.24 7.42 3.85
N SER A 49 12.50 7.58 2.76
CA SER A 49 11.62 8.73 2.59
C SER A 49 10.48 8.66 3.63
N PRO A 50 9.78 9.78 3.89
CA PRO A 50 8.63 9.78 4.78
C PRO A 50 7.61 8.68 4.46
N GLY A 51 7.45 8.35 3.19
CA GLY A 51 6.41 7.41 2.77
C GLY A 51 6.88 6.01 2.46
N ASP A 52 8.19 5.78 2.38
CA ASP A 52 8.70 4.45 2.70
C ASP A 52 8.28 4.08 4.14
N CYS A 53 8.38 5.03 5.06
CA CYS A 53 7.92 4.82 6.44
C CYS A 53 6.39 4.68 6.52
N ASP A 54 5.61 5.53 5.84
CA ASP A 54 4.15 5.44 5.83
C ASP A 54 3.68 4.11 5.23
N PHE A 55 4.32 3.65 4.14
CA PHE A 55 4.00 2.38 3.51
C PHE A 55 4.31 1.19 4.44
N LEU A 56 5.46 1.20 5.10
CA LEU A 56 5.80 0.17 6.09
C LEU A 56 4.82 0.15 7.26
N ASN A 57 4.39 1.33 7.73
CA ASN A 57 3.38 1.46 8.78
C ASN A 57 2.01 0.92 8.31
N TYR A 58 1.57 1.27 7.10
CA TYR A 58 0.37 0.73 6.46
C TYR A 58 0.42 -0.80 6.36
N TRP A 59 1.50 -1.33 5.80
CA TRP A 59 1.65 -2.77 5.54
C TRP A 59 1.56 -3.56 6.85
N LEU A 60 2.24 -3.09 7.90
CA LEU A 60 2.24 -3.76 9.19
C LEU A 60 0.88 -3.68 9.87
N ASN A 61 0.20 -2.52 9.84
CA ASN A 61 -1.17 -2.38 10.32
C ASN A 61 -2.11 -3.37 9.63
N ASN A 62 -2.07 -3.43 8.30
CA ASN A 62 -2.93 -4.31 7.52
C ASN A 62 -2.70 -5.79 7.86
N LYS A 63 -1.42 -6.20 7.94
CA LYS A 63 -1.06 -7.58 8.26
C LYS A 63 -1.46 -7.99 9.67
N LEU A 64 -1.21 -7.12 10.66
CA LEU A 64 -1.57 -7.40 12.05
C LEU A 64 -3.07 -7.53 12.24
N ARG A 65 -3.88 -6.59 11.71
CA ARG A 65 -5.35 -6.64 11.87
C ARG A 65 -5.98 -7.87 11.24
N ASN A 66 -5.46 -8.32 10.11
CA ASN A 66 -5.95 -9.52 9.41
C ASN A 66 -5.48 -10.84 10.05
N SER A 67 -4.60 -10.78 11.03
CA SER A 67 -3.97 -11.96 11.65
C SER A 67 -4.36 -12.18 13.11
N VAL A 68 -5.27 -11.37 13.65
CA VAL A 68 -5.77 -11.48 15.02
C VAL A 68 -7.30 -11.51 15.04
N LYS A 69 -7.89 -12.13 16.07
CA LYS A 69 -9.36 -12.22 16.21
C LYS A 69 -10.02 -10.87 16.50
N ASP A 70 -9.34 -10.03 17.26
CA ASP A 70 -9.81 -8.70 17.65
C ASP A 70 -8.82 -7.67 17.11
N GLY A 71 -9.09 -7.23 15.88
CA GLY A 71 -8.23 -6.30 15.15
C GLY A 71 -8.07 -4.95 15.85
N ASP A 72 -8.95 -4.57 16.77
CA ASP A 72 -8.86 -3.30 17.49
C ASP A 72 -7.89 -3.34 18.67
N LYS A 73 -7.48 -4.54 19.07
CA LYS A 73 -6.49 -4.74 20.12
C LYS A 73 -5.05 -4.78 19.60
N ILE A 74 -4.79 -4.52 18.31
CA ILE A 74 -3.42 -4.51 17.82
C ILE A 74 -2.60 -3.35 18.40
N ASN A 75 -1.28 -3.51 18.43
CA ASN A 75 -0.33 -2.46 18.79
C ASN A 75 0.88 -2.60 17.87
N VAL A 76 0.86 -1.82 16.79
CA VAL A 76 1.90 -1.80 15.75
C VAL A 76 3.22 -1.31 16.33
N THR A 77 3.17 -0.31 17.21
CA THR A 77 4.35 0.26 17.85
C THR A 77 5.11 -0.78 18.66
N ASP A 78 4.43 -1.52 19.53
CA ASP A 78 5.06 -2.53 20.39
C ASP A 78 5.54 -3.74 19.59
N PHE A 79 4.76 -4.18 18.61
CA PHE A 79 5.18 -5.28 17.72
C PHE A 79 6.45 -4.91 16.94
N TYR A 80 6.50 -3.72 16.34
CA TYR A 80 7.69 -3.25 15.63
C TYR A 80 8.89 -3.10 16.57
N LYS A 81 8.72 -2.53 17.76
CA LYS A 81 9.79 -2.44 18.77
C LYS A 81 10.35 -3.80 19.14
N GLU A 82 9.50 -4.81 19.27
CA GLU A 82 9.96 -6.16 19.57
C GLU A 82 10.82 -6.75 18.44
N ILE A 83 10.39 -6.58 17.18
CA ILE A 83 11.19 -6.97 16.01
C ILE A 83 12.52 -6.22 16.00
N LYS A 84 12.48 -4.90 16.19
CA LYS A 84 13.67 -4.03 16.17
C LYS A 84 14.67 -4.42 17.26
N ASN A 85 14.23 -4.58 18.51
CA ASN A 85 15.10 -4.90 19.65
C ASN A 85 15.77 -6.29 19.52
N LYS A 86 15.12 -7.23 18.83
CA LYS A 86 15.73 -8.54 18.52
C LYS A 86 16.76 -8.46 17.38
N ASN A 87 16.72 -7.41 16.57
CA ASN A 87 17.44 -7.24 15.31
C ASN A 87 18.07 -5.83 15.21
N GLU A 88 18.64 -5.32 16.31
CA GLU A 88 19.01 -3.89 16.42
C GLU A 88 19.97 -3.41 15.33
N SER A 89 20.97 -4.21 15.00
CA SER A 89 21.96 -3.94 13.94
C SER A 89 21.29 -3.77 12.58
N PHE A 90 20.36 -4.67 12.23
CA PHE A 90 19.64 -4.65 10.96
C PHE A 90 18.76 -3.39 10.79
N PHE A 91 18.17 -2.89 11.88
CA PHE A 91 17.28 -1.71 11.86
C PHE A 91 17.98 -0.40 12.23
N SER A 92 19.30 -0.42 12.45
CA SER A 92 20.06 0.72 13.00
C SER A 92 20.11 1.94 12.07
N ASP A 93 20.03 1.73 10.75
CA ASP A 93 20.08 2.78 9.74
C ASP A 93 18.78 3.60 9.66
N ASN A 94 17.64 3.03 10.09
CA ASN A 94 16.30 3.61 9.91
C ASN A 94 15.69 4.08 11.23
N LYS A 95 16.44 4.88 12.02
CA LYS A 95 16.02 5.31 13.37
C LYS A 95 14.66 6.02 13.41
N ASN A 96 14.31 6.74 12.35
CA ASN A 96 13.05 7.50 12.26
C ASN A 96 11.83 6.60 12.06
N LEU A 97 12.00 5.36 11.58
CA LEU A 97 10.89 4.46 11.28
C LEU A 97 10.04 4.14 12.53
N GLU A 98 10.69 3.99 13.69
CA GLU A 98 9.99 3.71 14.95
C GLU A 98 8.94 4.77 15.29
N ASN A 99 9.23 6.05 15.01
CA ASN A 99 8.31 7.16 15.28
C ASN A 99 7.10 7.16 14.34
N ASN A 100 7.20 6.50 13.19
CA ASN A 100 6.13 6.38 12.21
C ASN A 100 5.24 5.14 12.45
N MET A 101 5.72 4.16 13.20
CA MET A 101 5.01 2.92 13.48
C MET A 101 3.90 3.15 14.52
N LYS A 102 2.69 3.40 14.04
CA LYS A 102 1.52 3.74 14.85
C LYS A 102 0.28 3.02 14.35
N ASN A 103 -0.64 2.72 15.26
CA ASN A 103 -1.94 2.20 14.89
C ASN A 103 -2.66 3.19 13.96
N ILE A 104 -3.12 2.70 12.82
CA ILE A 104 -3.95 3.44 11.87
C ILE A 104 -5.41 3.17 12.22
N ASP A 105 -6.22 4.23 12.24
CA ASP A 105 -7.66 4.14 12.38
C ASP A 105 -8.26 3.15 11.35
N PRO A 106 -9.18 2.26 11.75
CA PRO A 106 -9.72 1.23 10.84
C PRO A 106 -10.33 1.80 9.55
N GLU A 107 -11.02 2.94 9.60
CA GLU A 107 -11.63 3.53 8.40
C GLU A 107 -10.57 4.14 7.47
N ASN A 108 -9.52 4.74 8.05
CA ASN A 108 -8.36 5.21 7.29
C ASN A 108 -7.58 4.03 6.67
N LEU A 109 -7.41 2.93 7.39
CA LEU A 109 -6.71 1.76 6.87
C LEU A 109 -7.46 1.15 5.68
N LYS A 110 -8.78 1.05 5.77
CA LYS A 110 -9.64 0.60 4.66
C LYS A 110 -9.55 1.51 3.43
N ASN A 111 -9.40 2.82 3.65
CA ASN A 111 -9.17 3.78 2.57
C ASN A 111 -7.78 3.56 1.91
N MET A 112 -6.74 3.31 2.71
CA MET A 112 -5.41 3.00 2.21
C MET A 112 -5.37 1.67 1.45
N GLU A 113 -6.07 0.63 1.92
CA GLU A 113 -6.21 -0.66 1.24
C GLU A 113 -6.86 -0.50 -0.14
N LEU A 114 -7.92 0.30 -0.24
CA LEU A 114 -8.55 0.61 -1.54
C LEU A 114 -7.57 1.31 -2.49
N LEU A 115 -6.77 2.27 -2.02
CA LEU A 115 -5.76 2.91 -2.86
C LEU A 115 -4.67 1.92 -3.27
N TYR A 116 -4.21 1.07 -2.36
CA TYR A 116 -3.21 0.05 -2.65
C TYR A 116 -3.68 -0.90 -3.76
N ASP A 117 -4.91 -1.42 -3.67
CA ASP A 117 -5.51 -2.27 -4.70
C ASP A 117 -5.61 -1.54 -6.06
N LEU A 118 -6.02 -0.28 -6.03
CA LEU A 118 -6.15 0.54 -7.24
C LEU A 118 -4.82 0.72 -7.96
N TYR A 119 -3.76 1.08 -7.23
CA TYR A 119 -2.41 1.22 -7.78
C TYR A 119 -1.85 -0.12 -8.28
N ASP A 120 -2.11 -1.23 -7.57
CA ASP A 120 -1.72 -2.55 -8.03
C ASP A 120 -2.39 -2.91 -9.36
N TYR A 121 -3.70 -2.73 -9.45
CA TYR A 121 -4.43 -3.02 -10.69
C TYR A 121 -4.03 -2.08 -11.83
N GLN A 122 -3.79 -0.80 -11.56
CA GLN A 122 -3.25 0.13 -12.56
C GLN A 122 -1.92 -0.38 -13.13
N GLN A 123 -0.99 -0.82 -12.27
CA GLN A 123 0.28 -1.38 -12.72
C GLN A 123 0.07 -2.64 -13.57
N LYS A 124 -0.82 -3.55 -13.14
CA LYS A 124 -1.12 -4.78 -13.90
C LYS A 124 -1.74 -4.54 -15.27
N ILE A 125 -2.51 -3.46 -15.41
CA ILE A 125 -3.03 -2.99 -16.69
C ILE A 125 -1.90 -2.37 -17.52
N LEU A 126 -1.06 -1.53 -16.91
CA LEU A 126 0.09 -0.89 -17.58
C LEU A 126 1.07 -1.93 -18.14
N ASP A 127 1.47 -2.92 -17.33
CA ASP A 127 2.37 -4.00 -17.75
C ASP A 127 1.84 -4.70 -19.02
N ARG A 128 0.52 -4.91 -19.10
CA ARG A 128 -0.12 -5.52 -20.28
C ARG A 128 -0.14 -4.61 -21.49
N LEU A 129 -0.42 -3.32 -21.30
CA LEU A 129 -0.36 -2.32 -22.37
C LEU A 129 1.07 -2.17 -22.92
N LEU A 130 2.09 -2.33 -22.07
CA LEU A 130 3.51 -2.30 -22.45
C LEU A 130 4.07 -3.64 -22.92
N ASN A 131 3.26 -4.71 -22.91
CA ASN A 131 3.70 -6.10 -23.16
C ASN A 131 4.80 -6.61 -22.18
N GLU A 132 4.89 -6.03 -20.99
CA GLU A 132 5.82 -6.38 -19.90
C GLU A 132 5.18 -7.34 -18.88
N VAL A 133 4.39 -8.30 -19.37
CA VAL A 133 3.65 -9.22 -18.50
C VAL A 133 4.58 -10.25 -17.85
N SER A 134 4.55 -10.34 -16.52
CA SER A 134 5.25 -11.38 -15.77
C SER A 134 4.73 -12.78 -16.11
N SER A 135 5.63 -13.77 -16.21
CA SER A 135 5.28 -15.17 -16.46
C SER A 135 4.40 -15.80 -15.37
N GLU A 136 4.40 -15.24 -14.17
CA GLU A 136 3.58 -15.71 -13.04
C GLU A 136 2.15 -15.19 -13.09
N ASP A 137 1.94 -14.09 -13.82
CA ASP A 137 0.68 -13.40 -13.89
C ASP A 137 -0.16 -13.94 -15.06
N LYS A 138 -1.10 -14.83 -14.71
CA LYS A 138 -1.97 -15.52 -15.67
C LYS A 138 -3.29 -14.80 -15.92
N GLU A 139 -3.54 -13.70 -15.23
CA GLU A 139 -4.83 -13.03 -15.29
C GLU A 139 -4.98 -12.19 -16.56
N THR A 140 -6.23 -11.93 -16.94
CA THR A 140 -6.53 -11.19 -18.18
C THR A 140 -6.64 -9.69 -17.94
N CYS A 141 -6.54 -8.91 -19.01
CA CYS A 141 -6.81 -7.48 -18.91
C CYS A 141 -8.27 -7.20 -18.52
N LEU A 142 -9.22 -8.05 -18.92
CA LEU A 142 -10.61 -7.99 -18.47
C LEU A 142 -10.72 -8.14 -16.94
N TYR A 143 -9.98 -9.09 -16.35
CA TYR A 143 -9.94 -9.25 -14.90
C TYR A 143 -9.45 -7.98 -14.21
N TYR A 144 -8.31 -7.43 -14.64
CA TYR A 144 -7.73 -6.26 -13.97
C TYR A 144 -8.54 -4.98 -14.16
N THR A 145 -9.04 -4.72 -15.36
CA THR A 145 -9.89 -3.56 -15.63
C THR A 145 -11.19 -3.62 -14.83
N LYS A 146 -11.84 -4.79 -14.76
CA LYS A 146 -13.05 -4.98 -13.94
C LYS A 146 -12.80 -4.73 -12.46
N ASN A 147 -11.77 -5.35 -11.87
CA ASN A 147 -11.48 -5.18 -10.44
C ASN A 147 -11.06 -3.73 -10.11
N CYS A 148 -10.26 -3.10 -10.98
CA CYS A 148 -9.89 -1.69 -10.84
C CYS A 148 -11.13 -0.79 -10.82
N TYR A 149 -12.04 -1.00 -11.78
CA TYR A 149 -13.30 -0.25 -11.86
C TYR A 149 -14.16 -0.42 -10.60
N GLU A 150 -14.39 -1.66 -10.16
CA GLU A 150 -15.22 -1.97 -8.98
C GLU A 150 -14.63 -1.37 -7.69
N LYS A 151 -13.31 -1.47 -7.50
CA LYS A 151 -12.61 -0.84 -6.38
C LYS A 151 -12.66 0.68 -6.46
N TYR A 152 -12.54 1.25 -7.66
CA TYR A 152 -12.57 2.70 -7.84
C TYR A 152 -13.94 3.26 -7.51
N VAL A 153 -15.02 2.63 -8.00
CA VAL A 153 -16.40 2.99 -7.64
C VAL A 153 -16.62 2.89 -6.13
N THR A 154 -16.06 1.86 -5.49
CA THR A 154 -16.11 1.69 -4.03
C THR A 154 -15.35 2.81 -3.30
N ALA A 155 -14.17 3.20 -3.79
CA ALA A 155 -13.37 4.30 -3.25
C ALA A 155 -14.07 5.65 -3.41
N VAL A 156 -14.70 5.92 -4.56
CA VAL A 156 -15.51 7.12 -4.78
C VAL A 156 -16.66 7.22 -3.77
N LYS A 157 -17.30 6.08 -3.45
CA LYS A 157 -18.34 5.99 -2.40
C LYS A 157 -17.83 6.20 -0.97
N ARG A 158 -16.52 6.31 -0.77
CA ARG A 158 -15.91 6.63 0.53
C ARG A 158 -15.27 8.01 0.53
N CYS A 159 -15.07 8.60 -0.64
CA CYS A 159 -14.52 9.93 -0.81
C CYS A 159 -15.57 11.01 -0.53
N TYR A 160 -15.90 11.17 0.75
CA TYR A 160 -16.88 12.14 1.23
C TYR A 160 -16.36 12.84 2.49
N GLY A 161 -16.51 14.17 2.57
CA GLY A 161 -16.35 14.94 3.82
C GLY A 161 -14.92 15.29 4.28
N ILE A 162 -14.57 15.00 5.56
CA ILE A 162 -13.31 15.32 6.27
C ILE A 162 -12.11 14.49 5.78
N TYR A 163 -12.35 13.43 5.01
CA TYR A 163 -11.30 12.64 4.36
C TYR A 163 -10.80 13.31 3.08
N ASP A 164 -10.47 14.60 3.19
CA ASP A 164 -9.98 15.42 2.09
C ASP A 164 -8.75 14.78 1.43
N GLU A 165 -7.92 14.12 2.22
CA GLU A 165 -6.68 13.51 1.75
C GLU A 165 -6.89 12.21 0.99
N PHE A 166 -7.75 11.31 1.48
CA PHE A 166 -8.14 10.14 0.70
C PHE A 166 -8.79 10.56 -0.63
N CYS A 167 -9.62 11.59 -0.59
CA CYS A 167 -10.22 12.17 -1.77
C CYS A 167 -9.22 12.76 -2.76
N LYS A 168 -8.21 13.49 -2.27
CA LYS A 168 -7.11 14.01 -3.08
C LYS A 168 -6.30 12.87 -3.69
N ALA A 169 -5.90 11.87 -2.90
CA ALA A 169 -5.18 10.71 -3.38
C ALA A 169 -5.96 9.94 -4.46
N LEU A 170 -7.27 9.80 -4.30
CA LEU A 170 -8.12 9.15 -5.30
C LEU A 170 -8.22 9.97 -6.60
N LYS A 171 -8.26 11.31 -6.51
CA LYS A 171 -8.20 12.20 -7.68
C LYS A 171 -6.85 12.10 -8.39
N ASP A 172 -5.76 12.05 -7.63
CA ASP A 172 -4.40 11.89 -8.17
C ASP A 172 -4.24 10.54 -8.87
N PHE A 173 -4.77 9.46 -8.28
CA PHE A 173 -4.86 8.15 -8.91
C PHE A 173 -5.61 8.22 -10.26
N LYS A 174 -6.83 8.79 -10.29
CA LYS A 174 -7.63 8.91 -11.51
C LYS A 174 -6.91 9.72 -12.59
N SER A 175 -6.31 10.85 -12.22
CA SER A 175 -5.52 11.68 -13.14
C SER A 175 -4.35 10.89 -13.73
N THR A 176 -3.60 10.18 -12.89
CA THR A 176 -2.48 9.34 -13.32
C THR A 176 -2.97 8.20 -14.23
N TYR A 177 -4.08 7.55 -13.89
CA TYR A 177 -4.69 6.52 -14.72
C TYR A 177 -5.06 7.07 -16.11
N ASP A 178 -5.72 8.22 -16.16
CA ASP A 178 -6.12 8.84 -17.43
C ASP A 178 -4.93 9.24 -18.30
N ILE A 179 -3.82 9.69 -17.70
CA ILE A 179 -2.61 10.07 -18.43
C ILE A 179 -1.86 8.83 -18.90
N VAL A 180 -1.54 7.92 -17.98
CA VAL A 180 -0.59 6.82 -18.23
C VAL A 180 -1.25 5.66 -18.98
N ILE A 181 -2.50 5.34 -18.65
CA ILE A 181 -3.17 4.14 -19.18
C ILE A 181 -3.89 4.44 -20.49
N LYS A 182 -4.48 5.63 -20.66
CA LYS A 182 -5.24 5.94 -21.88
C LYS A 182 -4.37 6.33 -23.08
N GLN A 183 -3.11 6.73 -22.87
CA GLN A 183 -2.29 7.37 -23.92
C GLN A 183 -1.34 6.43 -24.71
N GLY A 184 -1.37 5.11 -24.51
CA GLY A 184 -0.59 4.17 -25.34
C GLY A 184 -1.22 3.87 -26.70
N THR A 185 -0.44 3.43 -27.70
CA THR A 185 -0.97 2.96 -29.01
C THR A 185 -1.09 1.45 -29.12
N GLU A 186 -0.31 0.69 -28.34
CA GLU A 186 -0.36 -0.77 -28.32
C GLU A 186 -1.37 -1.29 -27.28
N ASP A 187 -2.11 -2.34 -27.65
CA ASP A 187 -3.07 -3.01 -26.77
C ASP A 187 -3.27 -4.48 -27.18
N LYS A 188 -2.16 -5.24 -27.21
CA LYS A 188 -2.15 -6.66 -27.62
C LYS A 188 -3.12 -7.52 -26.79
N TYR A 189 -3.30 -7.18 -25.52
CA TYR A 189 -4.13 -7.92 -24.57
C TYR A 189 -5.58 -7.40 -24.50
N ASN A 190 -5.97 -6.47 -25.39
CA ASN A 190 -7.31 -5.90 -25.52
C ASN A 190 -7.86 -5.32 -24.19
N CYS A 191 -7.01 -4.62 -23.45
CA CYS A 191 -7.36 -3.91 -22.23
C CYS A 191 -8.38 -2.81 -22.49
N LYS A 192 -8.23 -2.06 -23.59
CA LYS A 192 -9.10 -0.93 -23.97
C LYS A 192 -10.47 -1.36 -24.47
N GLY A 193 -10.60 -2.60 -24.92
CA GLY A 193 -11.88 -3.19 -25.34
C GLY A 193 -12.79 -3.58 -24.17
N SER A 194 -12.33 -3.46 -22.93
CA SER A 194 -13.15 -3.71 -21.73
C SER A 194 -14.08 -2.54 -21.45
N ASP A 195 -15.37 -2.80 -21.21
CA ASP A 195 -16.32 -1.78 -20.75
C ASP A 195 -15.90 -1.14 -19.41
N ASN A 196 -15.07 -1.85 -18.62
CA ASN A 196 -14.54 -1.39 -17.36
C ASN A 196 -13.19 -0.66 -17.48
N PHE A 197 -12.67 -0.46 -18.69
CA PHE A 197 -11.42 0.26 -18.92
C PHE A 197 -11.55 1.75 -18.55
N GLN A 198 -12.70 2.35 -18.78
CA GLN A 198 -12.93 3.76 -18.46
C GLN A 198 -13.47 3.90 -17.03
N LEU A 199 -12.64 4.47 -16.16
CA LEU A 199 -13.07 4.83 -14.80
C LEU A 199 -14.06 6.02 -14.85
N PRO A 200 -15.14 5.99 -14.07
CA PRO A 200 -16.15 7.06 -14.06
C PRO A 200 -15.58 8.39 -13.53
N GLU A 201 -16.19 9.49 -13.99
CA GLU A 201 -15.82 10.83 -13.54
C GLU A 201 -16.24 11.08 -12.08
N PHE A 202 -15.47 11.95 -11.44
CA PHE A 202 -15.68 12.31 -10.04
C PHE A 202 -16.72 13.44 -9.95
N ASP A 203 -17.94 13.17 -9.46
CA ASP A 203 -19.00 14.20 -9.38
C ASP A 203 -18.75 15.21 -8.25
N ALA A 204 -18.53 16.47 -8.63
CA ALA A 204 -18.34 17.60 -7.72
C ALA A 204 -19.61 17.96 -6.91
N VAL A 205 -20.82 17.63 -7.40
CA VAL A 205 -22.09 17.89 -6.70
C VAL A 205 -22.18 17.03 -5.44
N LEU A 206 -21.80 15.75 -5.56
CA LEU A 206 -21.75 14.81 -4.45
C LEU A 206 -20.71 15.21 -3.39
N GLN A 207 -19.61 15.89 -3.77
CA GLN A 207 -18.68 16.50 -2.81
C GLN A 207 -19.36 17.61 -2.01
N ARG A 208 -20.03 18.55 -2.70
CA ARG A 208 -20.65 19.74 -2.07
C ARG A 208 -21.72 19.37 -1.05
N GLU A 209 -22.56 18.38 -1.34
CA GLU A 209 -23.60 17.92 -0.41
C GLU A 209 -23.00 17.31 0.86
N LYS A 210 -21.83 16.69 0.75
CA LYS A 210 -21.21 15.96 1.87
C LYS A 210 -20.21 16.79 2.66
N THR A 211 -19.57 17.77 2.04
CA THR A 211 -18.84 18.84 2.73
C THR A 211 -19.78 19.61 3.68
N LYS A 212 -21.03 19.87 3.26
CA LYS A 212 -22.05 20.47 4.15
C LYS A 212 -22.36 19.61 5.38
N ILE A 213 -22.44 18.29 5.22
CA ILE A 213 -22.68 17.35 6.33
C ILE A 213 -21.47 17.29 7.28
N MET A 214 -20.24 17.39 6.75
CA MET A 214 -19.01 17.21 7.52
C MET A 214 -18.44 18.46 8.19
N LEU A 215 -18.82 19.68 7.77
CA LEU A 215 -18.58 20.89 8.57
C LEU A 215 -19.19 20.81 9.99
N ILE A 216 -20.07 19.84 10.23
CA ILE A 216 -20.72 19.56 11.50
C ILE A 216 -19.87 18.61 12.39
N GLN A 217 -18.88 17.89 11.83
CA GLN A 217 -18.05 16.90 12.56
C GLN A 217 -16.58 17.00 12.10
N GLY A 218 -15.74 17.71 12.86
CA GLY A 218 -14.36 18.01 12.47
C GLY A 218 -13.32 17.00 12.95
N SER A 219 -12.32 16.69 12.10
CA SER A 219 -10.91 16.51 12.46
C SER A 219 -10.02 16.42 11.20
N THR A 220 -8.80 16.96 11.29
CA THR A 220 -7.79 17.10 10.21
C THR A 220 -6.60 16.18 10.48
N SER A 221 -5.98 15.56 9.47
CA SER A 221 -4.59 15.07 9.60
C SER A 221 -3.94 14.70 8.27
N PHE A 222 -2.86 15.45 7.94
CA PHE A 222 -1.93 15.39 6.80
C PHE A 222 -1.18 14.07 6.58
N LEU A 223 -1.45 13.36 5.48
CA LEU A 223 -0.67 12.27 4.90
C LEU A 223 -0.90 12.20 3.38
N MET A 224 -0.20 13.05 2.62
CA MET A 224 -0.16 13.01 1.15
C MET A 224 1.29 13.01 0.70
N LEU A 225 1.76 11.90 0.12
CA LEU A 225 2.58 11.93 -1.11
C LEU A 225 3.05 10.56 -1.66
N ILE A 226 2.81 9.40 -1.03
CA ILE A 226 3.71 8.26 -1.28
C ILE A 226 2.95 6.94 -1.49
N LEU A 227 2.29 6.82 -2.64
CA LEU A 227 1.74 5.55 -3.10
C LEU A 227 2.23 5.12 -4.50
N THR A 228 3.11 5.89 -5.15
CA THR A 228 3.76 5.46 -6.40
C THR A 228 5.03 4.62 -6.17
N PHE A 229 5.69 4.76 -5.03
CA PHE A 229 6.92 4.02 -4.68
C PHE A 229 6.74 2.55 -4.24
N PRO A 230 5.63 2.12 -3.58
CA PRO A 230 5.45 0.74 -3.13
C PRO A 230 5.40 -0.34 -4.23
N LEU A 231 5.19 0.05 -5.49
CA LEU A 231 5.00 -0.91 -6.59
C LEU A 231 6.32 -1.52 -7.10
N ILE A 232 7.46 -0.85 -6.85
CA ILE A 232 8.79 -1.39 -7.17
C ILE A 232 9.12 -2.61 -6.28
N TYR A 233 8.54 -2.66 -5.08
CA TYR A 233 8.72 -3.76 -4.14
C TYR A 233 8.12 -5.09 -4.63
N LYS A 234 6.99 -5.07 -5.35
CA LYS A 234 6.32 -6.28 -5.84
C LYS A 234 7.15 -6.99 -6.93
N VAL A 235 7.90 -6.22 -7.74
CA VAL A 235 8.82 -6.73 -8.77
C VAL A 235 10.03 -7.43 -8.15
N LYS A 236 10.60 -6.89 -7.06
CA LYS A 236 11.74 -7.52 -6.35
C LYS A 236 11.38 -8.85 -5.64
N LYS A 237 10.15 -9.01 -5.13
CA LYS A 237 9.69 -10.27 -4.49
C LYS A 237 9.75 -11.46 -5.45
N ILE A 238 9.53 -11.24 -6.75
CA ILE A 238 9.60 -12.28 -7.79
C ILE A 238 11.05 -12.69 -8.08
N ILE A 239 11.99 -11.73 -8.00
CA ILE A 239 13.41 -11.97 -8.28
C ILE A 239 14.06 -12.74 -7.13
N LEU A 240 13.77 -12.37 -5.87
CA LEU A 240 14.39 -12.98 -4.69
C LEU A 240 13.85 -14.37 -4.30
N ILE A 241 12.73 -14.82 -4.88
CA ILE A 241 12.21 -16.20 -4.68
C ILE A 241 12.81 -17.18 -5.71
N ARG A 242 13.47 -16.65 -6.76
CA ARG A 242 14.04 -17.44 -7.87
C ARG A 242 15.54 -17.73 -7.76
N ASP A 243 16.23 -17.15 -6.78
CA ASP A 243 17.63 -17.40 -6.43
C ASP A 243 17.73 -18.18 -5.11
#